data_AF-A0A4Q2Y0G3-F1
#
_entry.id   AF-A0A4Q2Y0G3-F1
#
_cell.length_a   1.000
_cell.length_b   1.000
_cell.length_c   1.000
_cell.angle_alpha   90.00
_cell.angle_beta   90.00
_cell.angle_gamma   90.00
#
_symmetry.space_group_name_H-M   'P 1'
#
loop_
_entity.id
_entity.type
_entity.pdbx_description
1 polymer ?
#
loop_
_entity_poly.entity_id
_entity_poly.type
_entity_poly.pdbx_seq_one_letter_code
_entity_poly.pdbx_strand_id
1 'polypeptide(L)'
;ATALDRHAPERIATDGGKMVKIDYTRPEEPSVAVFIQQLYSQRDTPKIANGRVPLVLSIMAPNHRPIQVTRDLAGFWKNHYPAIKKEMERRYPRHEWRAM
;
A
#
# COMPACT_ATOMS: atom_id res chain seq x y z
N ALA A 1 13.67 -16.37 -16.20
CA ALA A 1 12.59 -15.41 -15.90
C ALA A 1 11.92 -14.95 -17.21
N THR A 2 10.70 -15.45 -17.44
CA THR A 2 9.86 -15.15 -18.61
C THR A 2 9.51 -13.65 -18.65
N ALA A 3 9.24 -13.08 -19.83
CA ALA A 3 8.90 -11.66 -19.96
C ALA A 3 7.67 -11.25 -19.12
N LEU A 4 6.74 -12.18 -18.90
CA LEU A 4 5.55 -11.99 -18.07
C LEU A 4 5.90 -11.70 -16.59
N ASP A 5 6.87 -12.42 -16.03
CA ASP A 5 7.32 -12.29 -14.63
C ASP A 5 7.99 -10.93 -14.36
N ARG A 6 8.65 -10.37 -15.38
CA ARG A 6 9.27 -9.04 -15.32
C ARG A 6 8.27 -7.89 -15.41
N HIS A 7 7.13 -8.10 -16.05
CA HIS A 7 6.16 -7.02 -16.31
C HIS A 7 4.92 -7.09 -15.40
N ALA A 8 4.54 -8.28 -14.96
CA ALA A 8 3.44 -8.54 -14.06
C ALA A 8 3.87 -9.52 -12.95
N PRO A 9 4.69 -9.07 -11.98
CA PRO A 9 5.15 -9.93 -10.91
C PRO A 9 3.99 -10.26 -9.96
N GLU A 10 3.94 -11.49 -9.45
CA GLU A 10 2.91 -11.87 -8.46
C GLU A 10 3.04 -11.09 -7.14
N ARG A 11 4.25 -10.60 -6.85
CA ARG A 11 4.58 -9.87 -5.62
C ARG A 11 5.54 -8.73 -5.91
N ILE A 12 5.35 -7.61 -5.22
CA ILE A 12 6.33 -6.52 -5.19
C ILE A 12 6.97 -6.39 -3.82
N ALA A 13 8.26 -6.07 -3.82
CA ALA A 13 8.93 -5.61 -2.62
C ALA A 13 8.43 -4.20 -2.30
N THR A 14 8.02 -3.99 -1.05
CA THR A 14 7.89 -2.66 -0.47
C THR A 14 9.24 -2.21 0.07
N ASP A 15 9.47 -0.90 0.18
CA ASP A 15 10.70 -0.33 0.79
C ASP A 15 10.93 -0.81 2.24
N GLY A 16 9.88 -1.31 2.90
CA GLY A 16 9.97 -1.99 4.19
C GLY A 16 10.47 -3.44 4.13
N GLY A 17 10.93 -3.93 2.97
CA GLY A 17 11.45 -5.27 2.75
C GLY A 17 10.39 -6.38 2.69
N LYS A 18 9.10 -6.04 2.78
CA LYS A 18 8.02 -7.02 2.70
C LYS A 18 7.49 -7.19 1.28
N MET A 19 7.33 -8.45 0.89
CA MET A 19 6.70 -8.83 -0.37
C MET A 19 5.19 -8.80 -0.22
N VAL A 20 4.52 -7.87 -0.92
CA VAL A 20 3.06 -7.80 -0.97
C VAL A 20 2.55 -8.43 -2.27
N LYS A 21 1.47 -9.21 -2.18
CA LYS A 21 0.86 -9.85 -3.35
C LYS A 21 0.07 -8.81 -4.15
N ILE A 22 0.25 -8.82 -5.46
CA ILE A 22 -0.56 -8.02 -6.37
C ILE A 22 -1.81 -8.82 -6.76
N ASP A 23 -2.95 -8.18 -6.58
CA ASP A 23 -4.22 -8.62 -7.08
C ASP A 23 -4.44 -8.08 -8.49
N TYR A 24 -4.47 -8.99 -9.45
CA TYR A 24 -4.69 -8.72 -10.87
C TYR A 24 -6.14 -9.02 -11.29
N THR A 25 -7.08 -9.14 -10.34
CA THR A 25 -8.49 -9.46 -10.65
C THR A 25 -9.09 -8.41 -11.58
N ARG A 26 -8.62 -7.16 -11.48
CA ARG A 26 -8.87 -6.10 -12.47
C ARG A 26 -7.56 -5.76 -13.19
N PRO A 27 -7.37 -6.23 -14.44
CA PRO A 27 -6.12 -6.02 -15.18
C PRO A 27 -5.78 -4.55 -15.41
N GLU A 28 -6.79 -3.68 -15.50
CA GLU A 28 -6.64 -2.23 -15.67
C GLU A 28 -6.22 -1.50 -14.39
N GLU A 29 -6.49 -2.09 -13.22
CA GLU A 29 -6.27 -1.51 -11.90
C GLU A 29 -5.67 -2.55 -10.95
N PRO A 30 -4.42 -3.01 -11.20
CA PRO A 30 -3.76 -3.94 -10.31
C PRO A 30 -3.63 -3.33 -8.92
N SER A 31 -4.05 -4.07 -7.90
CA SER A 31 -4.12 -3.57 -6.53
C SER A 31 -3.27 -4.39 -5.58
N VAL A 32 -2.86 -3.79 -4.46
CA VAL A 32 -2.14 -4.48 -3.39
C VAL A 32 -2.79 -4.20 -2.06
N ALA A 33 -3.01 -5.27 -1.30
CA ALA A 33 -3.46 -5.18 0.08
C ALA A 33 -2.23 -5.08 0.99
N VAL A 34 -2.06 -3.96 1.67
CA VAL A 34 -0.88 -3.69 2.51
C VAL A 34 -1.26 -3.01 3.81
N PHE A 35 -0.65 -3.41 4.91
CA PHE A 35 -0.87 -2.75 6.19
C PHE A 35 -0.22 -1.38 6.21
N ILE A 36 -0.91 -0.42 6.82
CA ILE A 36 -0.39 0.95 6.95
C ILE A 36 1.00 1.03 7.58
N GLN A 37 1.30 0.14 8.54
CA GLN A 37 2.61 0.07 9.19
C GLN A 37 3.74 -0.32 8.24
N GLN A 38 3.44 -1.11 7.21
CA GLN A 38 4.42 -1.51 6.20
C GLN A 38 4.69 -0.40 5.19
N LEU A 39 3.72 0.50 5.02
CA LEU A 39 3.90 1.68 4.19
C LEU A 39 4.69 2.77 4.90
N TYR A 40 5.08 2.62 6.18
CA TYR A 40 5.85 3.64 6.90
C TYR A 40 7.23 3.95 6.30
N SER A 41 7.81 3.00 5.57
CA SER A 41 9.05 3.23 4.83
C SER A 41 8.81 3.66 3.38
N GLN A 42 7.55 3.71 2.92
CA GLN A 42 7.20 3.95 1.53
C GLN A 42 6.49 5.29 1.35
N ARG A 43 7.14 6.20 0.64
CA ARG A 43 6.63 7.56 0.40
C ARG A 43 5.79 7.65 -0.88
N ASP A 44 6.18 6.90 -1.90
CA ASP A 44 5.60 6.96 -3.23
C ASP A 44 4.80 5.70 -3.56
N THR A 45 3.81 5.84 -4.46
CA THR A 45 3.03 4.70 -4.93
C THR A 45 3.92 3.78 -5.77
N PRO A 46 4.04 2.49 -5.42
CA PRO A 46 4.78 1.53 -6.22
C PRO A 46 4.13 1.35 -7.60
N LYS A 47 4.96 1.17 -8.61
CA LYS A 47 4.54 1.03 -10.01
C LYS A 47 5.09 -0.26 -10.60
N ILE A 48 4.31 -0.94 -11.43
CA ILE A 48 4.72 -2.14 -12.17
C ILE A 48 4.92 -1.82 -13.66
N ALA A 49 5.25 -2.84 -14.45
CA ALA A 49 5.50 -2.71 -15.89
C ALA A 49 6.55 -1.64 -16.23
N ASN A 50 7.70 -1.66 -15.55
CA ASN A 50 8.76 -0.64 -15.65
C ASN A 50 8.27 0.79 -15.37
N GLY A 51 7.45 0.96 -14.34
CA GLY A 51 7.00 2.30 -13.90
C GLY A 51 5.80 2.85 -14.66
N ARG A 52 5.19 2.07 -15.55
CA ARG A 52 4.08 2.51 -16.42
C ARG A 52 2.71 2.41 -15.75
N VAL A 53 2.51 1.41 -14.91
CA VAL A 53 1.19 1.15 -14.29
C VAL A 53 1.30 1.38 -12.78
N PRO A 54 0.65 2.42 -12.23
CA PRO A 54 0.59 2.62 -10.79
C PRO A 54 -0.31 1.55 -10.15
N LEU A 55 0.13 1.02 -9.01
CA LEU A 55 -0.69 0.09 -8.25
C LEU A 55 -1.71 0.83 -7.40
N VAL A 56 -2.90 0.26 -7.28
CA VAL A 56 -3.90 0.71 -6.32
C VAL A 56 -3.57 0.13 -4.94
N LEU A 57 -3.28 0.97 -3.97
CA LEU A 57 -2.99 0.57 -2.59
C LEU A 57 -4.28 0.46 -1.79
N SER A 58 -4.65 -0.76 -1.43
CA SER A 58 -5.65 -1.02 -0.39
C SER A 58 -4.95 -1.05 0.97
N ILE A 59 -4.99 0.09 1.65
CA ILE A 59 -4.36 0.29 2.95
C ILE A 59 -5.23 -0.37 4.01
N MET A 60 -4.65 -1.33 4.72
CA MET A 60 -5.33 -2.12 5.75
C MET A 60 -4.96 -1.67 7.15
N ALA A 61 -5.94 -1.68 8.03
CA ALA A 61 -5.74 -1.63 9.48
C ALA A 61 -5.24 -2.98 10.03
N PRO A 62 -4.74 -3.03 11.29
CA PRO A 62 -4.22 -4.26 11.89
C PRO A 62 -5.20 -5.44 11.91
N ASN A 63 -6.51 -5.17 11.86
CA ASN A 63 -7.57 -6.17 11.79
C ASN A 63 -7.87 -6.66 10.36
N HIS A 64 -6.97 -6.42 9.39
CA HIS A 64 -7.12 -6.77 7.98
C HIS A 64 -8.31 -6.08 7.27
N ARG A 65 -8.94 -5.07 7.87
CA ARG A 65 -9.98 -4.29 7.20
C ARG A 65 -9.37 -3.16 6.37
N PRO A 66 -9.83 -2.93 5.13
CA PRO A 66 -9.41 -1.79 4.35
C PRO A 66 -9.92 -0.50 5.02
N ILE A 67 -9.02 0.45 5.22
CA ILE A 67 -9.31 1.78 5.79
C ILE A 67 -9.24 2.88 4.74
N GLN A 68 -8.43 2.69 3.70
CA GLN A 68 -8.33 3.60 2.57
C GLN A 68 -7.88 2.82 1.35
N VAL A 69 -8.43 3.19 0.19
CA VAL A 69 -7.92 2.74 -1.11
C VAL A 69 -7.37 3.98 -1.82
N THR A 70 -6.13 3.95 -2.28
CA THR A 70 -5.50 5.09 -2.95
C THR A 70 -4.54 4.66 -4.05
N ARG A 71 -4.46 5.46 -5.11
CA ARG A 71 -3.41 5.38 -6.15
C ARG A 71 -2.29 6.40 -5.95
N ASP A 72 -2.46 7.28 -4.96
CA ASP A 72 -1.51 8.32 -4.60
C ASP A 72 -1.18 8.21 -3.11
N LEU A 73 -0.05 7.56 -2.83
CA LEU A 73 0.41 7.35 -1.47
C LEU A 73 0.90 8.66 -0.84
N ALA A 74 1.55 9.52 -1.62
CA ALA A 74 2.05 10.81 -1.15
C ALA A 74 0.91 11.73 -0.69
N GLY A 75 -0.15 11.87 -1.49
CA GLY A 75 -1.35 12.62 -1.10
C GLY A 75 -2.13 11.97 0.03
N PHE A 76 -2.10 10.64 0.16
CA PHE A 76 -2.65 9.95 1.33
C PHE A 76 -1.96 10.38 2.62
N TRP A 77 -0.62 10.36 2.66
CA TRP A 77 0.13 10.77 3.85
C TRP A 77 -0.13 12.22 4.23
N LYS A 78 -0.19 13.11 3.24
CA LYS A 78 -0.39 14.54 3.48
C LYS A 78 -1.80 14.89 3.94
N ASN A 79 -2.83 14.29 3.32
CA ASN A 79 -4.21 14.78 3.44
C ASN A 79 -5.12 13.84 4.26
N HIS A 80 -4.93 12.52 4.16
CA HIS A 80 -5.86 11.54 4.74
C HIS A 80 -5.31 10.91 6.03
N TYR A 81 -4.01 10.62 6.06
CA TYR A 81 -3.38 9.94 7.19
C TYR A 81 -3.54 10.66 8.54
N PRO A 82 -3.47 12.01 8.66
CA PRO A 82 -3.61 12.67 9.96
C PRO A 82 -4.96 12.37 10.65
N ALA A 83 -6.05 12.29 9.87
CA ALA A 83 -7.37 11.95 10.39
C ALA A 83 -7.47 10.47 10.76
N ILE A 84 -6.98 9.59 9.88
CA ILE A 84 -6.97 8.13 10.11
C ILE A 84 -6.11 7.79 11.32
N LYS A 85 -4.94 8.41 11.47
CA LYS A 85 -4.03 8.22 12.61
C LYS A 85 -4.77 8.46 13.92
N LYS A 86 -5.48 9.59 14.05
CA LYS A 86 -6.26 9.92 15.26
C LYS A 86 -7.33 8.87 15.57
N GLU A 87 -8.05 8.40 14.56
CA GLU A 87 -9.07 7.37 14.75
C GLU A 87 -8.45 6.02 15.16
N MET A 88 -7.37 5.63 14.47
CA MET A 88 -6.72 4.35 14.66
C MET A 88 -5.95 4.30 15.99
N GLU A 89 -5.35 5.39 16.43
CA GLU A 89 -4.69 5.49 17.74
C GLU A 89 -5.70 5.27 18.88
N ARG A 90 -6.92 5.82 18.73
CA ARG A 90 -8.02 5.58 19.69
C ARG A 90 -8.51 4.13 19.68
N ARG A 91 -8.65 3.51 18.49
CA ARG A 91 -9.18 2.15 18.34
C ARG A 91 -8.13 1.07 18.65
N TYR A 92 -6.85 1.36 18.42
CA TYR A 92 -5.71 0.45 18.57
C TYR A 92 -4.54 1.12 19.31
N PRO A 93 -4.71 1.43 20.61
CA PRO A 93 -3.70 2.17 21.38
C PRO A 93 -2.39 1.40 21.60
N ARG A 94 -2.40 0.07 21.44
CA ARG A 94 -1.20 -0.79 21.58
C ARG A 94 -0.34 -0.84 20.30
N HIS A 95 -0.79 -0.25 19.20
CA HIS A 95 -0.08 -0.28 17.92
C HIS A 95 0.72 1.01 17.72
N GLU A 96 1.86 0.89 17.03
CA GLU A 96 2.67 2.05 16.66
C GLU A 96 2.02 2.80 15.49
N TRP A 97 1.82 4.11 15.68
CA TRP A 97 1.27 5.04 14.69
C TRP A 97 2.25 6.21 14.46
N ARG A 98 3.11 6.10 13.43
CA ARG A 98 4.17 7.10 13.17
C ARG A 98 3.61 8.41 12.62
N ALA A 99 4.34 9.51 12.77
CA ALA A 99 4.13 10.70 11.94
C ALA A 99 4.93 10.55 10.65
N MET A 100 4.37 11.01 9.54
CA MET A 100 4.96 10.99 8.20
C MET A 100 5.12 12.42 7.68
#